data_AF-A0A948ZR84-F1
#
_entry.id   AF-A0A948ZR84-F1
#
_cell.length_a   1.000
_cell.length_b   1.000
_cell.length_c   1.000
_cell.angle_alpha   90.00
_cell.angle_beta   90.00
_cell.angle_gamma   90.00
#
_symmetry.space_group_name_H-M   'P 1'
#
loop_
_entity.id
_entity.type
_entity.pdbx_description
1 polymer ?
#
loop_
_entity_poly.entity_id
_entity_poly.type
_entity_poly.pdbx_seq_one_letter_code
_entity_poly.pdbx_strand_id
1 'polypeptide(L)'
;MKRLIDIGFRKVGEWNLTQSGIEYSLHDCADARNILYCFVCEQAVLYVGKTVQSLKKRMYGYQNPGPTQSTNIKGNKNICSLLADGKQVNIFALPDNGLLHFGGFHINLAAGLEDSIVKTLNPSWNKTGTANN
;
A
#
# COMPACT_ATOMS: atom_id res chain seq x y z
N MET A 1 -1.53 -11.20 8.04
CA MET A 1 -2.76 -10.98 7.24
C MET A 1 -4.03 -10.82 8.06
N LYS A 2 -4.41 -11.78 8.93
CA LYS A 2 -5.69 -11.79 9.66
C LYS A 2 -6.08 -10.46 10.32
N ARG A 3 -5.16 -9.84 11.08
CA ARG A 3 -5.38 -8.55 11.75
C ARG A 3 -5.81 -7.42 10.80
N LEU A 4 -5.31 -7.41 9.56
CA LEU A 4 -5.69 -6.39 8.56
C LEU A 4 -7.09 -6.67 7.99
N ILE A 5 -7.41 -7.93 7.72
CA ILE A 5 -8.75 -8.33 7.27
C ILE A 5 -9.79 -8.02 8.36
N ASP A 6 -9.47 -8.31 9.62
CA ASP A 6 -10.36 -8.07 10.77
C ASP A 6 -10.74 -6.58 10.93
N ILE A 7 -9.91 -5.65 10.44
CA ILE A 7 -10.18 -4.20 10.46
C ILE A 7 -10.70 -3.65 9.13
N GLY A 8 -11.00 -4.53 8.16
CA GLY A 8 -11.66 -4.16 6.90
C GLY A 8 -10.74 -3.99 5.68
N PHE A 9 -9.46 -4.38 5.75
CA PHE A 9 -8.67 -4.48 4.50
C PHE A 9 -9.28 -5.55 3.59
N ARG A 10 -9.38 -5.24 2.31
CA ARG A 10 -9.83 -6.18 1.26
C ARG A 10 -8.89 -6.17 0.07
N LYS A 11 -8.80 -7.29 -0.66
CA LYS A 11 -8.04 -7.34 -1.92
C LYS A 11 -8.76 -6.44 -2.91
N VAL A 12 -8.02 -5.51 -3.52
CA VAL A 12 -8.54 -4.54 -4.49
C VAL A 12 -7.83 -4.61 -5.82
N GLY A 13 -6.74 -5.37 -5.89
CA GLY A 13 -5.95 -5.53 -7.11
C GLY A 13 -4.71 -6.39 -6.92
N GLU A 14 -3.86 -6.36 -7.93
CA GLU A 14 -2.60 -7.10 -8.00
C GLU A 14 -1.63 -6.45 -8.98
N TRP A 15 -0.36 -6.82 -8.85
CA TRP A 15 0.71 -6.47 -9.76
C TRP A 15 1.01 -7.63 -10.71
N ASN A 16 1.38 -7.30 -11.94
CA ASN A 16 1.73 -8.22 -13.00
C ASN A 16 3.06 -7.80 -13.65
N LEU A 17 3.84 -8.79 -14.09
CA LEU A 17 5.08 -8.54 -14.82
C LEU A 17 4.78 -8.52 -16.32
N THR A 18 5.32 -7.54 -17.02
CA THR A 18 5.19 -7.37 -18.47
C THR A 18 6.57 -7.16 -19.09
N GLN A 19 6.65 -7.11 -20.42
CA GLN A 19 7.91 -6.83 -21.12
C GLN A 19 8.48 -5.44 -20.82
N SER A 20 7.63 -4.47 -20.44
CA SER A 20 7.99 -3.09 -20.16
C SER A 20 8.23 -2.80 -18.67
N GLY A 21 8.07 -3.79 -17.80
CA GLY A 21 8.25 -3.65 -16.35
C GLY A 21 7.10 -4.26 -15.58
N ILE A 22 6.55 -3.52 -14.61
CA ILE A 22 5.40 -3.96 -13.82
C ILE A 22 4.15 -3.19 -14.25
N GLU A 23 2.99 -3.82 -14.17
CA GLU A 23 1.69 -3.18 -14.34
C GLU A 23 0.79 -3.56 -13.18
N TYR A 24 -0.21 -2.73 -12.88
CA TYR A 24 -1.20 -3.05 -11.86
C TYR A 24 -2.60 -3.18 -12.46
N SER A 25 -3.42 -4.01 -11.82
CA SER A 25 -4.85 -4.09 -12.08
C SER A 25 -5.58 -3.82 -10.77
N LEU A 26 -6.49 -2.83 -10.77
CA LEU A 26 -7.39 -2.55 -9.65
C LEU A 26 -8.82 -2.87 -10.08
N HIS A 27 -9.51 -3.72 -9.33
CA HIS A 27 -10.93 -4.00 -9.52
C HIS A 27 -11.82 -3.25 -8.51
N ASP A 28 -11.22 -2.58 -7.52
CA ASP A 28 -11.93 -1.81 -6.51
C ASP A 28 -11.05 -0.66 -5.98
N CYS A 29 -11.67 0.33 -5.31
CA CYS A 29 -11.03 1.46 -4.66
C CYS A 29 -10.09 2.32 -5.54
N ALA A 30 -10.16 2.22 -6.87
CA ALA A 30 -9.24 2.91 -7.78
C ALA A 30 -9.24 4.44 -7.57
N ASP A 31 -10.42 5.04 -7.41
CA ASP A 31 -10.59 6.48 -7.21
C ASP A 31 -10.65 6.89 -5.73
N ALA A 32 -10.59 5.92 -4.81
CA ALA A 32 -10.62 6.19 -3.37
C ALA A 32 -9.37 6.96 -2.94
N ARG A 33 -9.57 7.90 -2.02
CA ARG A 33 -8.56 8.81 -1.46
C ARG A 33 -8.53 8.69 0.05
N ASN A 34 -7.51 9.24 0.70
CA ASN A 34 -7.31 9.13 2.14
C ASN A 34 -7.35 7.66 2.58
N ILE A 35 -6.70 6.80 1.80
CA ILE A 35 -6.82 5.34 1.89
C ILE A 35 -5.51 4.73 2.37
N LEU A 36 -5.62 3.71 3.23
CA LEU A 36 -4.51 2.81 3.53
C LEU A 36 -4.45 1.70 2.50
N TYR A 37 -3.25 1.32 2.12
CA TYR A 37 -3.02 0.17 1.26
C TYR A 37 -1.83 -0.63 1.74
N CYS A 38 -1.78 -1.90 1.34
CA CYS A 38 -0.63 -2.74 1.56
C CYS A 38 -0.34 -3.67 0.38
N PHE A 39 0.93 -4.04 0.25
CA PHE A 39 1.38 -5.08 -0.68
C PHE A 39 1.55 -6.39 0.06
N VAL A 40 1.01 -7.46 -0.51
CA VAL A 40 0.95 -8.78 0.13
C VAL A 40 1.42 -9.86 -0.84
N CYS A 41 2.36 -10.70 -0.42
CA CYS A 41 2.79 -11.90 -1.16
C CYS A 41 2.62 -13.10 -0.23
N GLU A 42 1.94 -14.16 -0.69
CA GLU A 42 1.79 -15.43 0.06
C GLU A 42 1.38 -15.22 1.55
N GLN A 43 0.47 -14.27 1.81
CA GLN A 43 -0.01 -13.84 3.15
C GLN A 43 0.94 -12.96 3.99
N ALA A 44 2.19 -12.77 3.55
CA ALA A 44 3.12 -11.83 4.17
C ALA A 44 2.81 -10.39 3.75
N VAL A 45 2.62 -9.50 4.72
CA VAL A 45 2.48 -8.05 4.45
C VAL A 45 3.88 -7.49 4.24
N LEU A 46 4.16 -7.05 3.02
CA LEU A 46 5.48 -6.59 2.59
C LEU A 46 5.64 -5.09 2.84
N TYR A 47 4.59 -4.33 2.56
CA TYR A 47 4.58 -2.87 2.67
C TYR A 47 3.20 -2.39 3.09
N VAL A 48 3.15 -1.34 3.91
CA VAL A 48 1.94 -0.57 4.26
C VAL A 48 2.22 0.89 3.95
N GLY A 49 1.27 1.54 3.29
CA GLY A 49 1.36 2.97 3.02
C GLY A 49 -0.01 3.63 3.02
N LYS A 50 -0.02 4.96 3.17
CA LYS A 50 -1.20 5.79 2.94
C LYS A 50 -1.08 6.67 1.71
N THR A 51 -2.21 7.15 1.20
CA THR A 51 -2.23 8.17 0.15
C THR A 51 -3.42 9.12 0.30
N VAL A 52 -3.17 10.41 0.10
CA VAL A 52 -4.22 11.45 -0.05
C VAL A 52 -4.67 11.62 -1.52
N GLN A 53 -3.90 11.06 -2.46
CA GLN A 53 -4.26 10.95 -3.87
C GLN A 53 -5.14 9.71 -4.09
N SER A 54 -5.68 9.54 -5.30
CA SER A 54 -6.39 8.29 -5.63
C SER A 54 -5.44 7.09 -5.54
N LEU A 55 -5.97 5.94 -5.16
CA LEU A 55 -5.20 4.69 -5.12
C LEU A 55 -4.57 4.38 -6.48
N LYS A 56 -5.32 4.60 -7.57
CA LYS A 56 -4.85 4.46 -8.95
C LYS A 56 -3.61 5.32 -9.22
N LYS A 57 -3.63 6.60 -8.84
CA LYS A 57 -2.48 7.50 -9.02
C LYS A 57 -1.28 7.06 -8.17
N ARG A 58 -1.54 6.55 -6.95
CA ARG A 58 -0.48 6.01 -6.09
C ARG A 58 0.18 4.77 -6.70
N MET A 59 -0.59 3.82 -7.23
CA MET A 59 -0.09 2.64 -7.92
C MET A 59 0.67 3.02 -9.20
N TYR A 60 0.14 3.95 -9.99
CA TYR A 60 0.87 4.50 -11.15
C TYR A 60 2.26 5.03 -10.77
N GLY A 61 2.39 5.68 -9.61
CA GLY A 61 3.68 6.15 -9.12
C GLY A 61 4.70 5.01 -8.86
N TYR A 62 4.25 3.84 -8.41
CA TYR A 62 5.12 2.66 -8.29
C TYR A 62 5.41 2.02 -9.65
N GLN A 63 4.43 1.99 -10.55
CA GLN A 63 4.62 1.48 -11.91
C GLN A 63 5.66 2.29 -12.69
N ASN A 64 5.55 3.62 -12.65
CA ASN A 64 6.38 4.57 -13.39
C ASN A 64 7.04 5.56 -12.41
N PRO A 65 8.06 5.14 -11.64
CA PRO A 65 8.68 6.01 -10.65
C PRO A 65 9.50 7.12 -11.32
N GLY A 66 9.32 8.36 -10.84
CA GLY A 66 10.23 9.47 -11.18
C GLY A 66 11.59 9.32 -10.49
N PRO A 67 12.65 9.98 -11.01
CA PRO A 67 14.04 9.76 -10.58
C PRO A 67 14.31 10.10 -9.10
N THR A 68 13.51 10.98 -8.50
CA THR A 68 13.65 11.40 -7.09
C THR A 68 12.72 10.63 -6.15
N GLN A 69 11.85 9.76 -6.66
CA GLN A 69 10.82 9.08 -5.88
C GLN A 69 11.35 7.79 -5.25
N SER A 70 12.27 7.91 -4.30
CA SER A 70 13.02 6.76 -3.76
C SER A 70 12.16 5.60 -3.24
N THR A 71 11.01 5.89 -2.61
CA THR A 71 10.03 4.87 -2.19
C THR A 71 9.43 4.13 -3.36
N ASN A 72 9.08 4.86 -4.43
CA ASN A 72 8.48 4.27 -5.63
C ASN A 72 9.51 3.43 -6.39
N ILE A 73 10.74 3.93 -6.54
CA ILE A 73 11.85 3.20 -7.17
C ILE A 73 12.11 1.87 -6.45
N LYS A 74 12.21 1.91 -5.12
CA LYS A 74 12.39 0.70 -4.31
C LYS A 74 11.22 -0.26 -4.43
N GLY A 75 9.99 0.26 -4.32
CA GLY A 75 8.77 -0.52 -4.46
C GLY A 75 8.70 -1.21 -5.82
N ASN A 76 8.96 -0.47 -6.91
CA ASN A 76 9.00 -0.99 -8.27
C ASN A 76 9.99 -2.15 -8.39
N LYS A 77 11.24 -1.95 -7.96
CA LYS A 77 12.29 -2.96 -7.99
C LYS A 77 11.89 -4.22 -7.20
N ASN A 78 11.35 -4.05 -6.01
CA ASN A 78 10.96 -5.17 -5.14
C ASN A 78 9.78 -5.96 -5.72
N ILE A 79 8.78 -5.27 -6.28
CA ILE A 79 7.64 -5.91 -6.96
C ILE A 79 8.14 -6.70 -8.17
N CYS A 80 8.96 -6.07 -9.03
CA CYS A 80 9.51 -6.70 -10.22
C CYS A 80 10.29 -7.98 -9.87
N SER A 81 11.14 -7.94 -8.83
CA SER A 81 11.89 -9.10 -8.37
C SER A 81 10.99 -10.25 -7.93
N LEU A 82 9.95 -9.99 -7.12
CA LEU A 82 9.05 -11.05 -6.68
C LEU A 82 8.26 -11.66 -7.84
N LEU A 83 7.80 -10.83 -8.78
CA LEU A 83 7.05 -11.33 -9.94
C LEU A 83 7.95 -12.14 -10.89
N ALA A 84 9.22 -11.75 -11.06
CA ALA A 84 10.20 -12.50 -11.85
C ALA A 84 10.50 -13.88 -11.25
N ASP A 85 10.41 -14.01 -9.93
CA ASP A 85 10.51 -15.28 -9.20
C ASP A 85 9.20 -16.13 -9.29
N GLY A 86 8.21 -15.69 -10.08
CA GLY A 86 6.93 -16.37 -10.24
C GLY A 86 5.95 -16.18 -9.08
N LYS A 87 6.24 -15.27 -8.14
CA LYS A 87 5.35 -14.97 -7.00
C LYS A 87 4.28 -13.96 -7.38
N GLN A 88 3.18 -13.94 -6.65
CA GLN A 88 2.11 -12.96 -6.82
C GLN A 88 2.20 -11.85 -5.77
N VAL A 89 2.09 -10.59 -6.21
CA VAL A 89 2.00 -9.44 -5.30
C VAL A 89 0.61 -8.81 -5.39
N ASN A 90 -0.18 -9.02 -4.34
CA ASN A 90 -1.55 -8.53 -4.21
C ASN A 90 -1.59 -7.14 -3.58
N ILE A 91 -2.59 -6.35 -3.97
CA ILE A 91 -2.87 -5.03 -3.42
C ILE A 91 -4.12 -5.14 -2.56
N PHE A 92 -3.98 -4.80 -1.28
CA PHE A 92 -5.10 -4.68 -0.35
C PHE A 92 -5.28 -3.22 0.04
N ALA A 93 -6.51 -2.82 0.33
CA ALA A 93 -6.81 -1.48 0.79
C ALA A 93 -7.89 -1.45 1.86
N LEU A 94 -7.82 -0.42 2.70
CA LEU A 94 -8.80 -0.07 3.72
C LEU A 94 -9.34 1.34 3.39
N PRO A 95 -10.47 1.44 2.67
CA PRO A 95 -11.08 2.73 2.37
C PRO A 95 -11.57 3.41 3.65
N ASP A 96 -11.47 4.74 3.68
CA ASP A 96 -12.08 5.53 4.73
C ASP A 96 -13.60 5.51 4.56
N ASN A 97 -14.33 5.06 5.58
CA ASN A 97 -15.79 5.00 5.56
C ASN A 97 -16.43 6.34 5.97
N GLY A 98 -15.62 7.34 6.34
CA GLY A 98 -16.12 8.67 6.66
C GLY A 98 -16.79 8.77 8.02
N LEU A 99 -16.80 7.70 8.83
CA LEU A 99 -17.64 7.62 10.03
C LEU A 99 -16.97 8.21 11.27
N LEU A 100 -15.63 8.29 11.29
CA LEU A 100 -14.89 8.71 12.48
C LEU A 100 -14.79 10.23 12.56
N HIS A 101 -15.38 10.78 13.63
CA HIS A 101 -15.39 12.22 13.90
C HIS A 101 -14.94 12.49 15.33
N PHE A 102 -14.24 13.62 15.51
CA PHE A 102 -13.97 14.22 16.81
C PHE A 102 -14.60 15.62 16.82
N GLY A 103 -15.75 15.74 17.48
CA GLY A 103 -16.59 16.93 17.34
C GLY A 103 -17.01 17.14 15.88
N GLY A 104 -16.72 18.32 15.33
CA GLY A 104 -17.00 18.66 13.92
C GLY A 104 -15.92 18.26 12.93
N PHE A 105 -14.83 17.61 13.36
CA PHE A 105 -13.70 17.26 12.51
C PHE A 105 -13.71 15.79 12.12
N HIS A 106 -13.57 15.52 10.84
CA HIS A 106 -13.40 14.17 10.32
C HIS A 106 -11.96 13.65 10.56
N ILE A 107 -11.84 12.47 11.14
CA ILE A 107 -10.54 11.82 11.40
C ILE A 107 -10.14 11.05 10.15
N ASN A 108 -9.00 11.41 9.55
CA ASN A 108 -8.41 10.61 8.48
C ASN A 108 -7.88 9.29 9.04
N LEU A 109 -8.64 8.21 8.82
CA LEU A 109 -8.31 6.88 9.31
C LEU A 109 -6.93 6.42 8.82
N ALA A 110 -6.62 6.74 7.56
CA ALA A 110 -5.36 6.33 6.96
C ALA A 110 -4.15 7.00 7.62
N ALA A 111 -4.28 8.27 8.00
CA ALA A 111 -3.24 8.97 8.74
C ALA A 111 -3.10 8.42 10.17
N GLY A 112 -4.20 8.11 10.84
CA GLY A 112 -4.22 7.67 12.25
C GLY A 112 -3.73 6.24 12.48
N LEU A 113 -3.89 5.34 11.51
CA LEU A 113 -3.54 3.92 11.68
C LEU A 113 -2.21 3.49 11.07
N GLU A 114 -1.67 4.21 10.09
CA GLU A 114 -0.46 3.78 9.35
C GLU A 114 0.70 3.41 10.28
N ASP A 115 1.11 4.34 11.16
CA ASP A 115 2.26 4.15 12.04
C ASP A 115 2.05 2.99 13.02
N SER A 116 0.83 2.85 13.55
CA SER A 116 0.47 1.75 14.44
C SER A 116 0.52 0.39 13.74
N ILE A 117 0.04 0.32 12.50
CA ILE A 117 0.08 -0.90 11.68
C ILE A 117 1.54 -1.24 11.33
N VAL A 118 2.33 -0.28 10.86
CA VAL A 118 3.74 -0.48 10.50
C VAL A 118 4.54 -0.96 11.72
N LYS A 119 4.37 -0.32 12.88
CA LYS A 119 5.02 -0.72 14.13
C LYS A 119 4.63 -2.14 14.57
N THR A 120 3.36 -2.50 14.42
CA THR A 120 2.84 -3.80 14.86
C THR A 120 3.21 -4.95 13.92
N LEU A 121 3.22 -4.71 12.61
CA LEU A 121 3.45 -5.74 11.60
C LEU A 121 4.92 -5.81 11.15
N ASN A 122 5.69 -4.74 11.36
CA ASN A 122 7.06 -4.56 10.90
C ASN A 122 7.30 -5.05 9.44
N PRO A 123 6.56 -4.53 8.44
CA PRO A 123 6.67 -5.03 7.07
C PRO A 123 8.08 -4.81 6.52
N SER A 124 8.63 -5.80 5.82
CA SER A 124 10.04 -5.80 5.39
C SER A 124 10.42 -4.66 4.42
N TRP A 125 9.44 -4.05 3.73
CA TRP A 125 9.67 -2.94 2.81
C TRP A 125 9.37 -1.56 3.44
N ASN A 126 8.77 -1.52 4.63
CA ASN A 126 8.67 -0.29 5.40
C ASN A 126 10.02 -0.05 6.08
N LYS A 127 10.85 0.80 5.47
CA LYS A 127 12.02 1.32 6.19
C LYS A 127 11.50 2.16 7.34
N THR A 128 11.72 1.72 8.57
CA THR A 128 11.85 2.64 9.69
C THR A 128 12.96 3.60 9.30
N GLY A 129 12.64 4.88 9.11
CA GLY A 129 13.66 5.89 9.34
C GLY A 129 14.16 5.59 10.75
N THR A 130 15.43 5.25 10.89
CA THR A 130 16.08 5.25 12.19
C THR A 130 15.84 6.65 12.75
N ALA A 131 14.83 6.80 13.61
CA ALA A 131 14.89 7.78 14.66
C ALA A 131 16.10 7.35 15.46
N ASN A 132 17.21 8.04 15.26
CA ASN A 132 18.29 8.02 16.22
C ASN A 132 17.64 8.44 17.54
N ASN A 133 17.51 7.48 18.47
CA ASN A 133 17.27 7.79 19.87
C ASN A 133 18.45 8.59 20.42
#